data_AF-A0A383S5Q1-F1
#
_entry.id   AF-A0A383S5Q1-F1
#
_cell.length_a   1.000
_cell.length_b   1.000
_cell.length_c   1.000
_cell.angle_alpha   90.00
_cell.angle_beta   90.00
_cell.angle_gamma   90.00
#
_symmetry.space_group_name_H-M   'P 1'
#
loop_
_entity.id
_entity.type
_entity.pdbx_description
1 polymer ?
#
loop_
_entity_poly.entity_id
_entity_poly.type
_entity_poly.pdbx_seq_one_letter_code
_entity_poly.pdbx_strand_id
1 'polypeptide(L)'
;MNKPQRIEGRRGRDMDARLLGRAVGRCIAGLVLILVLLLVPAGTTHYWNAWLLTGLLFVPMLVVGIVLMLRDPELLRKRLSSRETEPEQQQVIALSGLMFVSAFVLAGLNHRFGWLAVPAWGVWAATAIYLLAISLYAEVLRENAYLSRTVEVQDDQKVIDTGLYGIVRHPMYSATVLLFLALPWILGSPISFLVLLLYIPIIAKRIRNEEKVLEAGLDGYVEYKNRVRRKVIPLVW
;
A
#
# COMPACT_ATOMS: atom_id res chain seq x y z
N MET A 1 -7.12 -50.52 -4.42
CA MET A 1 -7.94 -49.29 -4.29
C MET A 1 -7.14 -48.24 -3.50
N ASN A 2 -6.40 -47.32 -4.15
CA ASN A 2 -5.84 -46.09 -3.51
C ASN A 2 -5.19 -45.06 -4.49
N LYS A 3 -5.66 -44.96 -5.75
CA LYS A 3 -5.03 -44.08 -6.77
C LYS A 3 -5.58 -42.63 -6.86
N PRO A 4 -6.86 -42.29 -6.58
CA PRO A 4 -7.36 -40.94 -6.83
C PRO A 4 -6.84 -39.88 -5.83
N GLN A 5 -6.77 -40.20 -4.53
CA GLN A 5 -6.30 -39.26 -3.49
C GLN A 5 -4.83 -38.82 -3.66
N ARG A 6 -3.98 -39.67 -4.26
CA ARG A 6 -2.56 -39.37 -4.47
C ARG A 6 -2.31 -38.39 -5.62
N ILE A 7 -3.26 -38.26 -6.55
CA ILE A 7 -3.17 -37.36 -7.72
C ILE A 7 -3.66 -35.96 -7.34
N GLU A 8 -4.75 -35.84 -6.58
CA GLU A 8 -5.21 -34.55 -6.03
C GLU A 8 -4.19 -33.93 -5.09
N GLY A 9 -3.59 -34.71 -4.18
CA GLY A 9 -2.54 -34.22 -3.26
C GLY A 9 -1.19 -33.87 -3.93
N ARG A 10 -0.97 -34.29 -5.19
CA ARG A 10 0.19 -33.89 -6.00
C ARG A 10 -0.12 -32.63 -6.81
N ARG A 11 -1.34 -32.54 -7.36
CA ARG A 11 -1.85 -31.38 -8.09
C ARG A 11 -2.00 -30.13 -7.21
N GLY A 12 -2.43 -30.30 -5.95
CA GLY A 12 -2.45 -29.24 -4.94
C GLY A 12 -1.06 -28.71 -4.62
N ARG A 13 -0.10 -29.60 -4.31
CA ARG A 13 1.31 -29.22 -4.06
C ARG A 13 1.99 -28.53 -5.23
N ASP A 14 1.76 -28.99 -6.45
CA ASP A 14 2.34 -28.36 -7.65
C ASP A 14 1.72 -26.98 -7.92
N MET A 15 0.45 -26.78 -7.56
CA MET A 15 -0.23 -25.49 -7.64
C MET A 15 0.30 -24.51 -6.59
N ASP A 16 0.49 -24.96 -5.35
CA ASP A 16 1.04 -24.17 -4.25
C ASP A 16 2.50 -23.76 -4.53
N ALA A 17 3.31 -24.67 -5.09
CA ALA A 17 4.68 -24.37 -5.48
C ALA A 17 4.77 -23.30 -6.59
N ARG A 18 3.86 -23.34 -7.57
CA ARG A 18 3.79 -22.32 -8.63
C ARG A 18 3.29 -20.97 -8.11
N LEU A 19 2.34 -20.97 -7.18
CA LEU A 19 1.84 -19.76 -6.51
C LEU A 19 2.95 -19.12 -5.67
N LEU A 20 3.68 -19.93 -4.90
CA LEU A 20 4.84 -19.54 -4.11
C LEU A 20 5.93 -18.93 -4.99
N GLY A 21 6.31 -19.60 -6.09
CA GLY A 21 7.29 -19.08 -7.04
C GLY A 21 6.89 -17.72 -7.65
N ARG A 22 5.61 -17.53 -7.97
CA ARG A 22 5.08 -16.23 -8.46
C ARG A 22 5.10 -15.15 -7.38
N ALA A 23 4.70 -15.47 -6.15
CA ALA A 23 4.68 -14.54 -5.03
C ALA A 23 6.10 -14.08 -4.69
N VAL A 24 7.03 -15.03 -4.53
CA VAL A 24 8.45 -14.78 -4.27
C VAL A 24 9.07 -13.99 -5.42
N GLY A 25 8.83 -14.38 -6.67
CA GLY A 25 9.36 -13.68 -7.84
C GLY A 25 8.94 -12.21 -7.89
N ARG A 26 7.67 -11.89 -7.59
CA ARG A 26 7.20 -10.51 -7.52
C ARG A 26 7.79 -9.74 -6.34
N CYS A 27 7.93 -10.39 -5.18
CA CYS A 27 8.55 -9.79 -4.01
C CYS A 27 10.02 -9.42 -4.29
N ILE A 28 10.79 -10.35 -4.86
CA ILE A 28 12.18 -10.12 -5.25
C ILE A 28 12.26 -9.04 -6.32
N ALA A 29 11.41 -9.07 -7.34
CA ALA A 29 11.38 -8.05 -8.39
C ALA A 29 11.11 -6.65 -7.82
N GLY A 30 10.16 -6.52 -6.89
CA GLY A 30 9.88 -5.27 -6.19
C GLY A 30 11.07 -4.79 -5.35
N LEU A 31 11.73 -5.70 -4.63
CA LEU A 31 12.89 -5.39 -3.80
C LEU A 31 14.04 -4.88 -4.66
N VAL A 32 14.36 -5.60 -5.73
CA VAL A 32 15.41 -5.21 -6.68
C VAL A 32 15.08 -3.87 -7.31
N LEU A 33 13.83 -3.65 -7.73
CA LEU A 33 13.41 -2.38 -8.32
C LEU A 33 13.64 -1.20 -7.36
N ILE A 34 13.22 -1.31 -6.10
CA ILE A 34 13.39 -0.25 -5.11
C ILE A 34 14.88 0.01 -4.84
N LEU A 35 15.68 -1.04 -4.66
CA LEU A 35 17.12 -0.91 -4.45
C LEU A 35 17.81 -0.26 -5.66
N VAL A 36 17.43 -0.64 -6.88
CA VAL A 36 17.97 -0.01 -8.11
C VAL A 36 17.61 1.47 -8.14
N LEU A 37 16.35 1.82 -7.89
CA LEU A 37 15.88 3.21 -7.92
C LEU A 37 16.54 4.09 -6.85
N LEU A 38 16.97 3.53 -5.72
CA LEU A 38 17.62 4.28 -4.65
C LEU A 38 19.15 4.28 -4.79
N LEU A 39 19.77 3.11 -4.97
CA LEU A 39 21.22 2.94 -4.90
C LEU A 39 21.94 3.35 -6.19
N VAL A 40 21.34 3.14 -7.37
CA VAL A 40 21.96 3.55 -8.64
C VAL A 40 22.08 5.07 -8.73
N PRO A 41 21.02 5.87 -8.45
CA PRO A 41 21.14 7.32 -8.42
C PRO A 41 22.03 7.83 -7.27
N ALA A 42 22.03 7.13 -6.12
CA ALA A 42 22.96 7.41 -5.03
C ALA A 42 24.44 7.20 -5.40
N GLY A 43 24.72 6.31 -6.35
CA GLY A 43 26.08 5.98 -6.77
C GLY A 43 26.89 5.23 -5.69
N THR A 44 26.23 4.72 -4.66
CA THR A 44 26.86 4.02 -3.53
C THR A 44 25.88 3.06 -2.87
N THR A 45 26.40 2.00 -2.26
CA THR A 45 25.64 1.10 -1.38
C THR A 45 25.64 1.56 0.08
N HIS A 46 26.50 2.52 0.43
CA HIS A 46 26.57 3.15 1.75
C HIS A 46 25.46 4.18 1.94
N TYR A 47 24.22 3.74 1.75
CA TYR A 47 23.01 4.53 1.96
C TYR A 47 22.11 3.79 2.96
N TRP A 48 22.42 3.91 4.25
CA TRP A 48 21.73 3.18 5.32
C TRP A 48 20.22 3.37 5.29
N ASN A 49 19.74 4.59 5.05
CA ASN A 49 18.31 4.91 5.01
C ASN A 49 17.56 4.14 3.90
N ALA A 50 18.21 3.85 2.77
CA ALA A 50 17.60 3.03 1.71
C ALA A 50 17.39 1.59 2.19
N TRP A 51 18.36 1.03 2.91
CA TRP A 51 18.25 -0.31 3.51
C TRP A 51 17.19 -0.36 4.61
N LEU A 52 17.15 0.66 5.48
CA LEU A 52 16.11 0.82 6.49
C LEU A 52 14.72 0.82 5.86
N LEU A 53 14.49 1.67 4.85
CA LEU A 53 13.20 1.74 4.18
C LEU A 53 12.84 0.43 3.49
N THR A 54 13.82 -0.21 2.84
CA THR A 54 13.61 -1.50 2.16
C THR A 54 13.22 -2.57 3.16
N GLY A 55 13.89 -2.64 4.31
CA GLY A 55 13.51 -3.53 5.41
C GLY A 55 12.08 -3.26 5.91
N LEU A 56 11.73 -1.99 6.13
CA LEU A 56 10.41 -1.57 6.59
C LEU A 56 9.28 -1.96 5.61
N LEU A 57 9.54 -1.92 4.30
CA LEU A 57 8.57 -2.29 3.28
C LEU A 57 8.44 -3.81 3.13
N PHE A 58 9.57 -4.52 3.06
CA PHE A 58 9.57 -5.93 2.67
C PHE A 58 9.40 -6.89 3.85
N VAL A 59 9.89 -6.59 5.05
CA VAL A 59 9.75 -7.49 6.20
C VAL A 59 8.28 -7.76 6.55
N PRO A 60 7.41 -6.74 6.72
CA PRO A 60 5.99 -6.97 7.00
C PRO A 60 5.30 -7.69 5.83
N MET A 61 5.65 -7.35 4.59
CA MET A 61 5.09 -8.00 3.40
C MET A 61 5.45 -9.48 3.33
N LEU A 62 6.68 -9.85 3.68
CA LEU A 62 7.11 -11.25 3.75
C LEU A 62 6.39 -11.99 4.88
N VAL A 63 6.25 -11.39 6.06
CA VAL A 63 5.51 -11.99 7.19
C VAL A 63 4.06 -12.25 6.79
N VAL A 64 3.35 -11.24 6.27
CA VAL A 64 1.96 -11.39 5.82
C VAL A 64 1.86 -12.40 4.68
N GLY A 65 2.78 -12.36 3.72
CA GLY A 65 2.81 -13.30 2.60
C GLY A 65 2.96 -14.76 3.06
N ILE A 66 3.86 -15.01 4.00
CA ILE A 66 4.07 -16.34 4.60
C ILE A 66 2.83 -16.77 5.40
N VAL A 67 2.29 -15.89 6.24
CA VAL A 67 1.09 -16.19 7.04
C VAL A 67 -0.10 -16.54 6.14
N LEU A 68 -0.36 -15.75 5.09
CA LEU A 68 -1.42 -16.03 4.13
C LEU A 68 -1.17 -17.33 3.36
N MET A 69 0.06 -17.60 2.96
CA MET A 69 0.39 -18.85 2.28
C MET A 69 0.13 -20.08 3.15
N LEU A 70 0.35 -19.97 4.47
CA LEU A 70 0.13 -21.06 5.41
C LEU A 70 -1.33 -21.20 5.85
N ARG A 71 -2.09 -20.09 5.91
CA ARG A 71 -3.47 -20.09 6.43
C ARG A 71 -4.55 -20.05 5.35
N ASP A 72 -4.34 -19.32 4.27
CA ASP A 72 -5.32 -19.10 3.20
C ASP A 72 -4.62 -18.79 1.84
N PRO A 73 -4.11 -19.83 1.15
CA PRO A 73 -3.41 -19.67 -0.12
C PRO A 73 -4.34 -19.19 -1.26
N GLU A 74 -5.65 -19.41 -1.14
CA GLU A 74 -6.64 -18.94 -2.12
C GLU A 74 -6.80 -17.42 -2.06
N LEU A 75 -6.85 -16.85 -0.85
CA LEU A 75 -6.88 -15.40 -0.66
C LEU A 75 -5.61 -14.74 -1.20
N LEU A 76 -4.44 -15.36 -0.98
CA LEU A 76 -3.18 -14.88 -1.58
C LEU A 76 -3.23 -14.92 -3.11
N ARG A 77 -3.77 -16.00 -3.70
CA ARG A 77 -3.94 -16.12 -5.14
C ARG A 77 -4.83 -15.03 -5.70
N LYS A 78 -5.99 -14.77 -5.09
CA LYS A 78 -6.91 -13.68 -5.49
C LYS A 78 -6.18 -12.33 -5.49
N ARG A 79 -5.40 -12.04 -4.44
CA ARG A 79 -4.60 -10.80 -4.33
C ARG A 79 -3.46 -10.71 -5.37
N LEU A 80 -2.97 -11.82 -5.91
CA LEU A 80 -1.95 -11.84 -6.96
C LEU A 80 -2.55 -11.77 -8.36
N SER A 81 -3.78 -12.24 -8.57
CA SER A 81 -4.44 -12.24 -9.88
C SER A 81 -5.32 -11.02 -10.15
N SER A 82 -5.67 -10.24 -9.11
CA SER A 82 -6.46 -9.01 -9.27
C SER A 82 -5.75 -8.04 -10.20
N ARG A 83 -6.43 -7.63 -11.28
CA ARG A 83 -5.95 -6.63 -12.23
C ARG A 83 -6.99 -5.53 -12.32
N GLU A 84 -6.53 -4.30 -12.22
CA GLU A 84 -7.41 -3.14 -12.36
C GLU A 84 -7.81 -2.97 -13.82
N THR A 85 -9.11 -3.00 -14.10
CA THR A 85 -9.66 -2.89 -15.46
C THR A 85 -10.19 -1.49 -15.76
N GLU A 86 -10.52 -0.71 -14.72
CA GLU A 86 -11.08 0.63 -14.91
C GLU A 86 -10.01 1.63 -15.39
N PRO A 87 -10.23 2.33 -16.52
CA PRO A 87 -9.23 3.20 -17.12
C PRO A 87 -8.84 4.37 -16.20
N GLU A 88 -9.80 4.93 -15.45
CA GLU A 88 -9.50 5.99 -14.48
C GLU A 88 -8.60 5.49 -13.34
N GLN A 89 -8.79 4.26 -12.90
CA GLN A 89 -7.97 3.65 -11.85
C GLN A 89 -6.58 3.27 -12.38
N GLN A 90 -6.47 2.82 -13.63
CA GLN A 90 -5.19 2.60 -14.29
C GLN A 90 -4.38 3.89 -14.40
N GLN A 91 -5.01 5.02 -14.71
CA GLN A 91 -4.34 6.33 -14.69
C GLN A 91 -3.83 6.68 -13.30
N VAL A 92 -4.62 6.46 -12.24
CA VAL A 92 -4.19 6.70 -10.85
C VAL A 92 -2.99 5.83 -10.49
N ILE A 93 -2.99 4.55 -10.91
CA ILE A 93 -1.87 3.62 -10.68
C ILE A 93 -0.62 4.10 -11.43
N ALA A 94 -0.75 4.49 -12.70
CA ALA A 94 0.36 4.97 -13.52
C ALA A 94 0.98 6.25 -12.95
N LEU A 95 0.14 7.24 -12.58
CA LEU A 95 0.59 8.48 -11.94
C LEU A 95 1.28 8.21 -10.60
N SER A 96 0.73 7.30 -9.79
CA SER A 96 1.36 6.89 -8.53
C SER A 96 2.72 6.23 -8.79
N GLY A 97 2.81 5.35 -9.79
CA GLY A 97 4.06 4.70 -10.18
C GLY A 97 5.13 5.70 -10.61
N LEU A 98 4.77 6.64 -11.48
CA LEU A 98 5.68 7.72 -11.90
C LEU A 98 6.14 8.56 -10.70
N MET A 99 5.22 8.95 -9.83
CA MET A 99 5.52 9.71 -8.60
C MET A 99 6.53 8.97 -7.71
N PHE A 100 6.34 7.66 -7.46
CA PHE A 100 7.26 6.87 -6.65
C PHE A 100 8.64 6.71 -7.29
N VAL A 101 8.69 6.44 -8.60
CA VAL A 101 9.95 6.37 -9.35
C VAL A 101 10.71 7.69 -9.24
N SER A 102 10.05 8.81 -9.50
CA SER A 102 10.65 10.14 -9.39
C SER A 102 11.13 10.43 -7.98
N ALA A 103 10.34 10.12 -6.95
CA ALA A 103 10.73 10.36 -5.56
C ALA A 103 11.93 9.53 -5.11
N PHE A 104 11.99 8.24 -5.46
CA PHE A 104 13.11 7.37 -5.10
C PHE A 104 14.39 7.74 -5.85
N VAL A 105 14.30 8.03 -7.14
CA VAL A 105 15.45 8.52 -7.90
C VAL A 105 15.96 9.82 -7.29
N LEU A 106 15.07 10.76 -6.97
CA LEU A 106 15.43 12.04 -6.38
C LEU A 106 16.02 11.89 -4.97
N ALA A 107 15.56 10.90 -4.18
CA ALA A 107 16.17 10.57 -2.90
C ALA A 107 17.59 10.01 -3.03
N GLY A 108 17.83 9.13 -4.00
CA GLY A 108 19.18 8.68 -4.31
C GLY A 108 20.10 9.83 -4.73
N LEU A 109 19.63 10.72 -5.61
CA LEU A 109 20.40 11.92 -6.01
C LEU A 109 20.65 12.87 -4.84
N ASN A 110 19.66 13.07 -3.95
CA ASN A 110 19.84 13.88 -2.74
C ASN A 110 20.94 13.32 -1.84
N HIS A 111 20.99 11.99 -1.66
CA HIS A 111 22.07 11.32 -0.91
C HIS A 111 23.43 11.51 -1.59
N ARG A 112 23.49 11.36 -2.92
CA ARG A 112 24.74 11.50 -3.69
C ARG A 112 25.33 12.89 -3.62
N PHE A 113 24.51 13.91 -3.78
CA PHE A 113 24.95 15.30 -3.87
C PHE A 113 24.85 16.06 -2.53
N GLY A 114 24.20 15.47 -1.52
CA GLY A 114 24.06 16.08 -0.20
C GLY A 114 23.27 17.39 -0.20
N TRP A 115 22.28 17.55 -1.08
CA TRP A 115 21.56 18.82 -1.24
C TRP A 115 20.85 19.25 0.04
N LEU A 116 20.12 18.32 0.68
CA LEU A 116 19.41 18.54 1.93
C LEU A 116 19.67 17.36 2.86
N ALA A 117 19.88 17.67 4.14
CA ALA A 117 20.12 16.68 5.18
C ALA A 117 18.97 16.67 6.19
N VAL A 118 18.63 15.48 6.69
CA VAL A 118 17.71 15.29 7.81
C VAL A 118 18.53 14.78 8.99
N PRO A 119 18.39 15.39 10.18
CA PRO A 119 19.07 14.88 11.37
C PRO A 119 18.56 13.47 11.72
N ALA A 120 19.40 12.66 12.35
CA ALA A 120 19.08 11.27 12.66
C ALA A 120 17.76 11.10 13.46
N TRP A 121 17.48 12.02 14.40
CA TRP A 121 16.21 11.98 15.15
C TRP A 121 14.99 12.17 14.24
N GLY A 122 15.11 12.93 13.16
CA GLY A 122 14.04 13.14 12.19
C GLY A 122 13.74 11.88 11.37
N VAL A 123 14.79 11.13 11.01
CA VAL A 123 14.65 9.81 10.37
C VAL A 123 13.90 8.85 11.29
N TRP A 124 14.32 8.73 12.56
CA TRP A 124 13.67 7.84 13.52
C TRP A 124 12.24 8.26 13.87
N ALA A 125 11.97 9.57 13.98
CA ALA A 125 10.61 10.07 14.16
C ALA A 125 9.72 9.71 12.97
N ALA A 126 10.21 9.85 11.74
CA ALA A 126 9.49 9.43 10.54
C ALA A 126 9.29 7.91 10.50
N THR A 127 10.26 7.11 10.93
CA THR A 127 10.09 5.65 11.09
C THR A 127 9.00 5.31 12.10
N ALA A 128 8.94 5.99 13.24
CA ALA A 128 7.88 5.77 14.23
C ALA A 128 6.49 6.14 13.67
N ILE A 129 6.37 7.25 12.95
CA ILE A 129 5.13 7.66 12.26
C ILE A 129 4.73 6.60 11.21
N TYR A 130 5.70 6.10 10.44
CA TYR A 130 5.46 5.07 9.45
C TYR A 130 4.93 3.77 10.08
N LEU A 131 5.53 3.31 11.18
CA LEU A 131 5.07 2.13 11.92
C LEU A 131 3.66 2.34 12.50
N LEU A 132 3.37 3.52 13.07
CA LEU A 132 2.03 3.87 13.52
C LEU A 132 1.01 3.82 12.38
N ALA A 133 1.38 4.35 11.21
CA ALA A 133 0.52 4.35 10.04
C ALA A 133 0.28 2.92 9.49
N ILE A 134 1.27 2.02 9.60
CA ILE A 134 1.06 0.58 9.33
C ILE A 134 0.04 0.00 10.31
N SER A 135 0.15 0.31 11.60
CA SER A 135 -0.80 -0.18 12.61
C SER A 135 -2.22 0.32 12.35
N LEU A 136 -2.39 1.59 11.98
CA LEU A 136 -3.68 2.14 11.56
C LEU A 136 -4.22 1.43 10.33
N TYR A 137 -3.37 1.18 9.32
CA TYR A 137 -3.78 0.44 8.12
C TYR A 137 -4.24 -0.98 8.45
N ALA A 138 -3.54 -1.67 9.35
CA ALA A 138 -3.90 -3.00 9.83
C ALA A 138 -5.24 -3.00 10.59
N GLU A 139 -5.50 -1.98 11.40
CA GLU A 139 -6.78 -1.82 12.11
C GLU A 139 -7.93 -1.58 11.13
N VAL A 140 -7.72 -0.77 10.09
CA VAL A 140 -8.72 -0.58 9.02
C VAL A 140 -9.04 -1.90 8.32
N LEU A 141 -8.04 -2.73 8.04
CA LEU A 141 -8.26 -4.08 7.48
C LEU A 141 -9.03 -5.00 8.42
N ARG A 142 -8.86 -4.85 9.74
CA ARG A 142 -9.59 -5.62 10.75
C ARG A 142 -11.04 -5.17 10.87
N GLU A 143 -11.28 -3.86 10.80
CA GLU A 143 -12.59 -3.24 10.94
C GLU A 143 -13.45 -3.43 9.68
N ASN A 144 -12.84 -3.36 8.49
CA ASN A 144 -13.57 -3.46 7.22
C ASN A 144 -13.31 -4.77 6.48
N ALA A 145 -14.26 -5.71 6.60
CA ALA A 145 -14.23 -7.00 5.90
C ALA A 145 -14.47 -6.89 4.39
N TYR A 146 -15.12 -5.82 3.91
CA TYR A 146 -15.42 -5.57 2.49
C TYR A 146 -14.28 -4.83 1.77
N LEU A 147 -13.13 -4.66 2.41
CA LEU A 147 -12.03 -3.89 1.82
C LEU A 147 -11.44 -4.59 0.60
N SER A 148 -11.72 -4.06 -0.59
CA SER A 148 -11.17 -4.53 -1.87
C SER A 148 -10.13 -3.56 -2.44
N ARG A 149 -9.30 -4.07 -3.36
CA ARG A 149 -8.34 -3.26 -4.13
C ARG A 149 -9.01 -2.53 -5.28
N THR A 150 -10.08 -3.10 -5.80
CA THR A 150 -10.96 -2.59 -6.86
C THR A 150 -12.08 -1.77 -6.23
N VAL A 151 -12.44 -0.65 -6.87
CA VAL A 151 -13.60 0.14 -6.48
C VAL A 151 -14.85 -0.54 -7.04
N GLU A 152 -15.49 -1.38 -6.23
CA GLU A 152 -16.73 -2.08 -6.57
C GLU A 152 -17.59 -2.26 -5.31
N VAL A 153 -18.91 -2.36 -5.49
CA VAL A 153 -19.82 -2.77 -4.42
C VAL A 153 -19.92 -4.29 -4.44
N GLN A 154 -19.67 -4.92 -3.30
CA GLN A 154 -19.78 -6.38 -3.15
C GLN A 154 -21.22 -6.77 -2.79
N ASP A 155 -21.59 -8.01 -3.13
CA ASP A 155 -22.87 -8.59 -2.70
C ASP A 155 -22.96 -8.60 -1.17
N ASP A 156 -24.13 -8.23 -0.64
CA ASP A 156 -24.40 -8.06 0.80
C ASP A 156 -23.48 -7.08 1.54
N GLN A 157 -22.82 -6.17 0.82
CA GLN A 157 -22.01 -5.13 1.42
C GLN A 157 -22.87 -4.19 2.28
N LYS A 158 -22.42 -3.96 3.51
CA LYS A 158 -23.01 -2.98 4.42
C LYS A 158 -22.07 -1.81 4.64
N VAL A 159 -22.63 -0.64 4.89
CA VAL A 159 -21.86 0.53 5.32
C VAL A 159 -21.25 0.25 6.69
N ILE A 160 -19.93 0.39 6.77
CA ILE A 160 -19.19 0.33 8.03
C ILE A 160 -18.99 1.76 8.50
N ASP A 161 -19.51 2.05 9.69
CA ASP A 161 -19.64 3.41 10.20
C ASP A 161 -19.18 3.54 11.66
N THR A 162 -18.55 2.50 12.20
CA THR A 162 -17.99 2.38 13.54
C THR A 162 -16.48 2.67 13.56
N GLY A 163 -15.89 2.77 14.76
CA GLY A 163 -14.45 2.96 15.00
C GLY A 163 -13.83 4.05 14.13
N LEU A 164 -12.83 3.69 13.29
CA LEU A 164 -12.11 4.66 12.47
C LEU A 164 -13.00 5.28 11.38
N TYR A 165 -13.95 4.49 10.85
CA TYR A 165 -14.95 4.94 9.88
C TYR A 165 -15.97 5.92 10.49
N GLY A 166 -16.16 5.88 11.82
CA GLY A 166 -16.95 6.89 12.53
C GLY A 166 -16.28 8.27 12.61
N ILE A 167 -14.95 8.34 12.43
CA ILE A 167 -14.17 9.58 12.54
C ILE A 167 -13.97 10.22 11.15
N VAL A 168 -13.57 9.42 10.17
CA VAL A 168 -13.32 9.81 8.78
C VAL A 168 -13.86 8.75 7.82
N ARG A 169 -14.35 9.16 6.64
CA ARG A 169 -14.94 8.23 5.68
C ARG A 169 -13.96 7.22 5.10
N HIS A 170 -12.70 7.63 4.96
CA HIS A 170 -11.66 6.85 4.30
C HIS A 170 -10.41 6.69 5.19
N PRO A 171 -10.50 5.95 6.29
CA PRO A 171 -9.37 5.79 7.22
C PRO A 171 -8.19 5.06 6.58
N MET A 172 -8.42 4.18 5.60
CA MET A 172 -7.33 3.56 4.82
C MET A 172 -6.46 4.61 4.14
N TYR A 173 -7.09 5.55 3.42
CA TYR A 173 -6.36 6.60 2.71
C TYR A 173 -5.68 7.59 3.66
N SER A 174 -6.22 7.72 4.87
CA SER A 174 -5.60 8.51 5.94
C SER A 174 -4.27 7.87 6.36
N ALA A 175 -4.30 6.55 6.57
CA ALA A 175 -3.10 5.78 6.88
C ALA A 175 -2.09 5.80 5.72
N THR A 176 -2.52 5.67 4.46
CA THR A 176 -1.58 5.68 3.32
C THR A 176 -0.96 7.06 3.07
N VAL A 177 -1.67 8.14 3.34
CA VAL A 177 -1.09 9.50 3.30
C VAL A 177 0.03 9.62 4.32
N LEU A 178 -0.19 9.19 5.57
CA LEU A 178 0.86 9.19 6.60
C LEU A 178 2.04 8.29 6.21
N LEU A 179 1.76 7.08 5.71
CA LEU A 179 2.80 6.14 5.25
C LEU A 179 3.68 6.77 4.18
N PHE A 180 3.07 7.31 3.12
CA PHE A 180 3.81 7.78 1.95
C PHE A 180 4.52 9.08 2.22
N LEU A 181 3.93 9.99 2.99
CA LEU A 181 4.59 11.24 3.38
C LEU A 181 5.74 11.02 4.38
N ALA A 182 5.80 9.89 5.09
CA ALA A 182 6.94 9.54 5.94
C ALA A 182 8.17 9.02 5.16
N LEU A 183 7.98 8.39 3.99
CA LEU A 183 9.07 7.76 3.21
C LEU A 183 10.25 8.71 2.91
N PRO A 184 10.03 9.95 2.44
CA PRO A 184 11.09 10.88 2.10
C PRO A 184 11.95 11.25 3.31
N TRP A 185 11.32 11.37 4.47
CA TRP A 185 12.01 11.68 5.73
C TRP A 185 12.79 10.48 6.25
N ILE A 186 12.27 9.26 6.10
CA ILE A 186 13.02 8.03 6.38
C ILE A 186 14.25 7.94 5.47
N LEU A 187 14.09 8.28 4.19
CA LEU A 187 15.18 8.34 3.22
C LEU A 187 16.18 9.48 3.51
N GLY A 188 15.84 10.44 4.36
CA GLY A 188 16.65 11.63 4.61
C GLY A 188 16.68 12.60 3.42
N SER A 189 15.60 12.62 2.63
CA SER A 189 15.48 13.43 1.42
C SER A 189 14.21 14.30 1.45
N PRO A 190 14.28 15.51 2.03
CA PRO A 190 13.18 16.47 2.01
C PRO A 190 12.82 16.92 0.59
N ILE A 191 13.76 16.86 -0.36
CA ILE A 191 13.45 17.21 -1.76
C ILE A 191 12.50 16.18 -2.41
N SER A 192 12.64 14.89 -2.07
CA SER A 192 11.71 13.84 -2.52
C SER A 192 10.33 13.95 -1.85
N PHE A 193 10.23 14.66 -0.73
CA PHE A 193 8.95 14.95 -0.07
C PHE A 193 8.05 15.80 -0.94
N LEU A 194 8.61 16.80 -1.63
CA LEU A 194 7.85 17.67 -2.54
C LEU A 194 7.19 16.85 -3.66
N VAL A 195 7.86 15.81 -4.16
CA VAL A 195 7.29 14.90 -5.16
C VAL A 195 6.17 14.05 -4.54
N LEU A 196 6.35 13.54 -3.32
CA LEU A 196 5.31 12.73 -2.67
C LEU A 196 4.10 13.51 -2.18
N LEU A 197 4.16 14.84 -2.09
CA LEU A 197 2.96 15.67 -1.92
C LEU A 197 1.95 15.50 -3.06
N LEU A 198 2.40 15.09 -4.26
CA LEU A 198 1.50 14.75 -5.38
C LEU A 198 0.58 13.57 -5.06
N TYR A 199 0.87 12.78 -4.03
CA TYR A 199 -0.02 11.71 -3.60
C TYR A 199 -1.39 12.24 -3.13
N ILE A 200 -1.43 13.42 -2.51
CA ILE A 200 -2.66 14.03 -1.97
C ILE A 200 -3.70 14.27 -3.08
N PRO A 201 -3.40 14.98 -4.19
CA PRO A 201 -4.36 15.14 -5.29
C PRO A 201 -4.67 13.83 -6.02
N ILE A 202 -3.71 12.90 -6.14
CA ILE A 202 -3.94 11.59 -6.76
C ILE A 202 -4.97 10.79 -5.96
N ILE A 203 -4.81 10.71 -4.64
CA ILE A 203 -5.73 9.97 -3.77
C ILE A 203 -7.07 10.68 -3.65
N ALA A 204 -7.11 12.00 -3.69
CA ALA A 204 -8.36 12.76 -3.75
C ALA A 204 -9.16 12.44 -5.03
N LYS A 205 -8.51 12.25 -6.18
CA LYS A 205 -9.18 11.79 -7.42
C LYS A 205 -9.77 10.39 -7.23
N ARG A 206 -8.99 9.46 -6.66
CA ARG A 206 -9.44 8.09 -6.39
C ARG A 206 -10.66 8.06 -5.46
N ILE A 207 -10.62 8.81 -4.35
CA ILE A 207 -11.71 8.93 -3.39
C ILE A 207 -12.98 9.45 -4.04
N ARG A 208 -12.88 10.48 -4.90
CA ARG A 208 -14.08 11.00 -5.58
C ARG A 208 -14.72 9.98 -6.50
N ASN A 209 -13.93 9.13 -7.18
CA ASN A 209 -14.49 8.06 -7.99
C ASN A 209 -15.15 6.99 -7.12
N GLU A 210 -14.49 6.60 -6.03
CA GLU A 210 -15.02 5.63 -5.07
C GLU A 210 -16.31 6.10 -4.41
N GLU A 211 -16.39 7.36 -3.95
CA GLU A 211 -17.63 7.91 -3.39
C GLU A 211 -18.77 7.90 -4.41
N LYS A 212 -18.51 8.14 -5.71
CA LYS A 212 -19.56 8.04 -6.74
C LYS A 212 -20.10 6.62 -6.91
N VAL A 213 -19.21 5.62 -6.90
CA VAL A 213 -19.61 4.21 -7.02
C VAL A 213 -20.42 3.77 -5.80
N LEU A 214 -19.97 4.16 -4.60
CA LEU A 214 -20.66 3.84 -3.35
C LEU A 214 -22.01 4.56 -3.23
N GLU A 215 -22.11 5.82 -3.65
CA GLU A 215 -23.39 6.55 -3.66
C GLU A 215 -24.41 5.94 -4.63
N ALA A 216 -23.95 5.36 -5.74
CA ALA A 216 -24.82 4.76 -6.74
C ALA A 216 -25.26 3.33 -6.40
N GLY A 217 -24.47 2.59 -5.62
CA GLY A 217 -24.67 1.15 -5.44
C GLY A 217 -24.74 0.65 -4.00
N LEU A 218 -24.40 1.45 -2.98
CA LEU A 218 -24.39 1.03 -1.58
C LEU A 218 -25.48 1.75 -0.77
N ASP A 219 -26.51 0.99 -0.40
CA ASP A 219 -27.60 1.47 0.44
C ASP A 219 -27.08 2.00 1.79
N GLY A 220 -27.57 3.16 2.21
CA GLY A 220 -27.16 3.82 3.46
C GLY A 220 -25.89 4.68 3.36
N TYR A 221 -25.18 4.65 2.22
CA TYR A 221 -23.92 5.38 2.08
C TYR A 221 -24.12 6.90 2.07
N VAL A 222 -25.21 7.39 1.49
CA VAL A 222 -25.54 8.83 1.45
C VAL A 222 -25.79 9.37 2.87
N GLU A 223 -26.54 8.63 3.68
CA GLU A 223 -26.80 8.94 5.10
C GLU A 223 -25.51 8.97 5.90
N TYR A 224 -24.67 7.95 5.72
CA TYR A 224 -23.34 7.89 6.33
C TYR A 224 -22.47 9.08 5.92
N LYS A 225 -22.46 9.43 4.63
CA LYS A 225 -21.71 10.58 4.11
C LYS A 225 -22.15 11.90 4.74
N ASN A 226 -23.45 12.06 4.97
CA ASN A 226 -24.00 13.25 5.61
C ASN A 226 -23.64 13.34 7.10
N ARG A 227 -23.56 12.19 7.79
CA ARG A 227 -23.19 12.10 9.21
C ARG A 227 -21.68 12.28 9.42
N VAL A 228 -20.84 11.55 8.69
CA VAL A 228 -19.38 11.61 8.75
C VAL A 228 -18.88 12.53 7.65
N ARG A 229 -18.74 13.83 7.95
CA ARG A 229 -18.38 14.85 6.95
C ARG A 229 -16.93 14.77 6.47
N ARG A 230 -16.04 14.27 7.34
CA ARG A 230 -14.58 14.24 7.13
C ARG A 230 -14.16 13.13 6.18
N LYS A 231 -13.33 13.43 5.18
CA LYS A 231 -12.89 12.41 4.21
C LYS A 231 -11.69 11.61 4.68
N VAL A 232 -10.59 12.30 4.99
CA VAL A 232 -9.26 11.68 5.19
C VAL A 232 -8.53 12.28 6.39
N ILE A 233 -8.32 13.60 6.40
CA ILE A 233 -7.58 14.23 7.50
C ILE A 233 -8.58 14.82 8.50
N PRO A 234 -8.53 14.45 9.78
CA PRO A 234 -9.29 15.14 10.81
C PRO A 234 -8.96 16.64 10.77
N LEU A 235 -9.97 17.49 10.62
CA LEU A 235 -9.89 18.97 10.63
C LEU A 235 -9.45 19.68 9.34
N VAL A 236 -9.06 18.95 8.28
CA VAL A 236 -8.64 19.55 6.98
C VAL A 236 -9.57 19.09 5.86
N TRP A 237 -10.88 19.01 6.16
CA TRP A 237 -12.03 18.51 5.38
C TRP A 237 -12.66 17.23 5.94
#